data_AF-A0A7R7AH55-F1
#
_entry.id   AF-A0A7R7AH55-F1
#
_cell.length_a   1.000
_cell.length_b   1.000
_cell.length_c   1.000
_cell.angle_alpha   90.00
_cell.angle_beta   90.00
_cell.angle_gamma   90.00
#
_symmetry.space_group_name_H-M   'P 1'
#
loop_
_entity.id
_entity.type
_entity.pdbx_description
1 polymer ?
#
loop_
_entity_poly.entity_id
_entity_poly.type
_entity_poly.pdbx_seq_one_letter_code
_entity_poly.pdbx_strand_id
1 'polypeptide(L)'
;MDSQYIFEQLALEFDLKSADYYLLDLIPLIEMMWLDGKNQEGELRILYQFVLEHIAYLDQIAGIHVITIDDANDFLDRFAHNKPSQKLLTALHAFIAQEKGVAEHRKQDILEYCLDISAACVTHYPYDIRDRIHDYEKEFLLKLFAEFNISTLQSAEFV
;
A
#
# COMPACT_ATOMS: atom_id res chain seq x y z
N MET A 1 0.09 -0.61 -23.88
CA MET A 1 -0.20 -2.05 -23.77
C MET A 1 -1.27 -2.18 -22.70
N ASP A 2 -2.18 -3.16 -22.77
CA ASP A 2 -3.23 -3.28 -21.74
C ASP A 2 -2.58 -3.63 -20.40
N SER A 3 -2.83 -2.84 -19.35
CA SER A 3 -2.25 -3.08 -18.01
C SER A 3 -2.66 -4.46 -17.50
N GLN A 4 -3.84 -4.94 -17.89
CA GLN A 4 -4.33 -6.25 -17.51
C GLN A 4 -3.51 -7.39 -18.15
N TYR A 5 -3.07 -7.23 -19.40
CA TYR A 5 -2.19 -8.21 -20.05
C TYR A 5 -0.82 -8.31 -19.38
N ILE A 6 -0.24 -7.16 -18.98
CA ILE A 6 1.04 -7.16 -18.25
C ILE A 6 0.89 -7.82 -16.88
N PHE A 7 -0.22 -7.54 -16.19
CA PHE A 7 -0.52 -8.20 -14.92
C PHE A 7 -0.66 -9.72 -15.07
N GLU A 8 -1.30 -10.21 -16.14
CA GLU A 8 -1.42 -11.65 -16.39
C GLU A 8 -0.05 -12.34 -16.52
N GLN A 9 0.95 -11.67 -17.10
CA GLN A 9 2.31 -12.20 -17.16
C GLN A 9 2.95 -12.29 -15.77
N LEU A 10 2.77 -11.25 -14.94
CA LEU A 10 3.23 -11.25 -13.55
C LEU A 10 2.51 -12.32 -12.72
N ALA A 11 1.22 -12.51 -12.96
CA ALA A 11 0.41 -13.50 -12.29
C ALA A 11 0.88 -14.93 -12.58
N LEU A 12 1.28 -15.21 -13.83
CA LEU A 12 1.89 -16.49 -14.19
C LEU A 12 3.28 -16.68 -13.56
N GLU A 13 4.09 -15.63 -13.47
CA GLU A 13 5.44 -15.71 -12.89
C GLU A 13 5.40 -15.92 -11.37
N PHE A 14 4.47 -15.26 -10.68
CA PHE A 14 4.44 -15.18 -9.22
C PHE A 14 3.23 -15.88 -8.57
N ASP A 15 2.47 -16.65 -9.35
CA ASP A 15 1.26 -17.36 -8.89
C ASP A 15 0.23 -16.41 -8.25
N LEU A 16 -0.01 -15.27 -8.90
CA LEU A 16 -1.01 -14.29 -8.45
C LEU A 16 -2.40 -14.66 -8.95
N LYS A 17 -3.41 -14.32 -8.16
CA LYS A 17 -4.81 -14.50 -8.55
C LYS A 17 -5.28 -13.29 -9.34
N SER A 18 -6.28 -13.49 -10.20
CA SER A 18 -6.89 -12.38 -10.95
C SER A 18 -7.47 -11.30 -10.02
N ALA A 19 -7.99 -11.71 -8.85
CA ALA A 19 -8.52 -10.79 -7.84
C ALA A 19 -7.43 -9.87 -7.26
N ASP A 20 -6.16 -10.29 -7.23
CA ASP A 20 -5.05 -9.52 -6.67
C ASP A 20 -4.84 -8.21 -7.44
N TYR A 21 -5.21 -8.14 -8.72
CA TYR A 21 -5.13 -6.93 -9.55
C TYR A 21 -5.82 -5.73 -8.90
N TYR A 22 -7.00 -5.98 -8.32
CA TYR A 22 -7.80 -4.95 -7.69
C TYR A 22 -7.20 -4.49 -6.36
N LEU A 23 -6.47 -5.37 -5.67
CA LEU A 23 -5.83 -5.10 -4.38
C LEU A 23 -4.42 -4.52 -4.50
N LEU A 24 -3.92 -4.28 -5.71
CA LEU A 24 -2.56 -3.75 -5.90
C LEU A 24 -2.34 -2.36 -5.27
N ASP A 25 -3.40 -1.61 -4.98
CA ASP A 25 -3.29 -0.32 -4.28
C ASP A 25 -2.78 -0.48 -2.83
N LEU A 26 -2.78 -1.70 -2.29
CA LEU A 26 -2.25 -2.03 -0.96
C LEU A 26 -0.73 -2.22 -0.97
N ILE A 27 -0.09 -2.40 -2.14
CA ILE A 27 1.35 -2.72 -2.20
C ILE A 27 2.23 -1.66 -1.53
N PRO A 28 2.01 -0.34 -1.69
CA PRO A 28 2.78 0.66 -0.96
C PRO A 28 2.68 0.52 0.56
N LEU A 29 1.49 0.18 1.08
CA LEU A 29 1.28 -0.04 2.52
C LEU A 29 2.00 -1.31 2.97
N ILE A 30 1.95 -2.38 2.18
CA ILE A 30 2.65 -3.65 2.47
C ILE A 30 4.16 -3.43 2.50
N GLU A 31 4.71 -2.69 1.54
CA GLU A 31 6.14 -2.36 1.52
C GLU A 31 6.53 -1.53 2.75
N MET A 32 5.71 -0.53 3.10
CA MET A 32 5.89 0.30 4.30
C MET A 32 5.97 -0.55 5.57
N MET A 33 5.02 -1.47 5.77
CA MET A 33 5.00 -2.38 6.92
C MET A 33 6.25 -3.26 6.99
N TRP A 34 6.74 -3.75 5.86
CA TRP A 34 7.86 -4.68 5.83
C TRP A 34 9.25 -4.02 5.81
N LEU A 35 9.34 -2.69 5.89
CA LEU A 35 10.61 -1.96 5.85
C LEU A 35 11.55 -2.34 7.01
N ASP A 36 11.01 -2.46 8.22
CA ASP A 36 11.76 -2.88 9.41
C ASP A 36 11.91 -4.41 9.52
N GLY A 37 11.22 -5.15 8.63
CA GLY A 37 11.19 -6.60 8.56
C GLY A 37 10.23 -7.28 9.54
N LYS A 38 9.39 -6.54 10.26
CA LYS A 38 8.47 -7.06 11.28
C LYS A 38 7.14 -6.31 11.27
N ASN A 39 6.06 -7.02 10.98
CA ASN A 39 4.73 -6.42 11.08
C ASN A 39 4.24 -6.41 12.52
N GLN A 40 3.91 -5.23 13.03
CA GLN A 40 3.35 -5.04 14.36
C GLN A 40 1.82 -5.08 14.32
N GLU A 41 1.16 -5.45 15.44
CA GLU A 41 -0.31 -5.50 15.49
C GLU A 41 -0.96 -4.14 15.16
N GLY A 42 -0.31 -3.03 15.53
CA GLY A 42 -0.81 -1.69 15.24
C GLY A 42 -0.90 -1.41 13.74
N GLU A 43 0.16 -1.73 13.01
CA GLU A 43 0.25 -1.59 11.55
C GLU A 43 -0.78 -2.46 10.83
N LEU A 44 -0.93 -3.72 11.27
CA LEU A 44 -1.92 -4.64 10.70
C LEU A 44 -3.35 -4.13 10.86
N ARG A 45 -3.70 -3.54 12.02
CA ARG A 45 -5.03 -2.95 12.23
C ARG A 45 -5.29 -1.79 11.27
N ILE A 46 -4.29 -0.94 11.03
CA ILE A 46 -4.38 0.17 10.08
C ILE A 46 -4.56 -0.38 8.65
N LEU A 47 -3.79 -1.40 8.27
CA LEU A 47 -3.94 -2.06 6.96
C LEU A 47 -5.35 -2.65 6.78
N TYR A 48 -5.90 -3.35 7.79
CA TYR A 48 -7.24 -3.92 7.69
C TYR A 48 -8.31 -2.85 7.50
N GLN A 49 -8.18 -1.71 8.19
CA GLN A 49 -9.09 -0.58 7.99
C GLN A 49 -9.04 -0.10 6.54
N PHE A 50 -7.84 0.08 5.98
CA PHE A 50 -7.67 0.45 4.58
C PHE A 50 -8.32 -0.56 3.62
N VAL A 51 -8.14 -1.86 3.87
CA VAL A 51 -8.72 -2.93 3.03
C VAL A 51 -10.24 -2.83 2.98
N LEU A 52 -10.89 -2.64 4.13
CA LEU A 52 -12.35 -2.52 4.21
C LEU A 52 -12.85 -1.30 3.42
N GLU A 53 -12.18 -0.15 3.57
CA GLU A 53 -12.51 1.06 2.82
C GLU A 53 -12.25 0.89 1.32
N HIS A 54 -11.20 0.17 0.95
CA HIS A 54 -10.86 -0.11 -0.44
C HIS A 54 -11.88 -1.06 -1.11
N ILE A 55 -12.35 -2.10 -0.41
CA ILE A 55 -13.41 -2.98 -0.93
C ILE A 55 -14.69 -2.17 -1.16
N ALA A 56 -15.10 -1.35 -0.18
CA ALA A 56 -16.28 -0.51 -0.31
C ALA A 56 -16.18 0.47 -1.50
N TYR A 57 -14.98 1.01 -1.72
CA TYR A 57 -14.66 1.86 -2.86
C TYR A 57 -14.79 1.10 -4.20
N LEU A 58 -14.23 -0.10 -4.31
CA LEU A 58 -14.32 -0.92 -5.52
C LEU A 58 -15.77 -1.26 -5.87
N ASP A 59 -16.55 -1.65 -4.86
CA ASP A 59 -17.97 -1.96 -5.00
C ASP A 59 -18.77 -0.74 -5.49
N GLN A 60 -18.47 0.45 -4.96
CA GLN A 60 -19.12 1.69 -5.35
C GLN A 60 -18.84 2.05 -6.82
N ILE A 61 -17.60 1.89 -7.29
CA ILE A 61 -17.22 2.26 -8.66
C ILE A 61 -17.74 1.26 -9.68
N ALA A 62 -17.62 -0.04 -9.39
CA ALA A 62 -18.05 -1.07 -10.31
C ALA A 62 -19.58 -1.23 -10.33
N GLY A 63 -20.27 -0.79 -9.27
CA GLY A 63 -21.70 -1.03 -9.06
C GLY A 63 -22.04 -2.50 -8.80
N ILE A 64 -21.02 -3.35 -8.63
CA ILE A 64 -21.09 -4.79 -8.35
C ILE A 64 -19.93 -5.17 -7.43
N HIS A 65 -20.06 -6.29 -6.72
CA HIS A 65 -18.97 -6.85 -5.93
C HIS A 65 -17.87 -7.41 -6.84
N VAL A 66 -16.72 -6.73 -6.88
CA VAL A 66 -15.58 -7.09 -7.75
C VAL A 66 -14.67 -8.11 -7.09
N ILE A 67 -14.51 -8.01 -5.76
CA ILE A 67 -13.70 -8.91 -4.94
C ILE A 67 -14.50 -9.37 -3.74
N THR A 68 -14.27 -10.60 -3.29
CA THR A 68 -14.89 -11.12 -2.07
C THR A 68 -14.05 -10.82 -0.84
N ILE A 69 -14.66 -10.94 0.34
CA ILE A 69 -13.92 -10.88 1.62
C ILE A 69 -12.86 -11.99 1.68
N ASP A 70 -13.16 -13.16 1.11
CA ASP A 70 -12.20 -14.27 1.07
C ASP A 70 -10.99 -13.96 0.18
N ASP A 71 -11.20 -13.27 -0.95
CA ASP A 71 -10.09 -12.80 -1.81
C ASP A 71 -9.19 -11.81 -1.06
N ALA A 72 -9.79 -10.86 -0.34
CA ALA A 72 -9.05 -9.90 0.46
C ALA A 72 -8.27 -10.56 1.60
N ASN A 73 -8.88 -11.52 2.31
CA ASN A 73 -8.22 -12.26 3.38
C ASN A 73 -7.06 -13.11 2.86
N ASP A 74 -7.24 -13.78 1.72
CA ASP A 74 -6.17 -14.56 1.09
C ASP A 74 -5.00 -13.68 0.64
N PHE A 75 -5.29 -12.51 0.06
CA PHE A 75 -4.26 -11.54 -0.28
C PHE A 75 -3.49 -11.08 0.96
N LEU A 76 -4.20 -10.73 2.04
CA LEU A 76 -3.57 -10.32 3.29
C LEU A 76 -2.74 -11.44 3.92
N ASP A 77 -3.17 -12.69 3.85
CA ASP A 77 -2.36 -13.83 4.29
C ASP A 77 -1.04 -13.93 3.53
N ARG A 78 -1.09 -13.80 2.20
CA ARG A 78 0.11 -13.88 1.34
C ARG A 78 1.02 -12.66 1.40
N PHE A 79 0.50 -11.48 1.72
CA PHE A 79 1.26 -10.22 1.62
C PHE A 79 1.51 -9.50 2.95
N ALA A 80 0.57 -9.57 3.89
CA ALA A 80 0.66 -8.88 5.17
C ALA A 80 1.08 -9.82 6.32
N HIS A 81 0.64 -11.08 6.30
CA HIS A 81 1.03 -12.04 7.35
C HIS A 81 2.32 -12.78 7.00
N ASN A 82 2.54 -13.04 5.71
CA ASN A 82 3.75 -13.65 5.19
C ASN A 82 4.48 -12.63 4.31
N LYS A 83 5.76 -12.36 4.62
CA LYS A 83 6.55 -11.40 3.83
C LYS A 83 6.75 -11.94 2.41
N PRO A 84 6.26 -11.25 1.37
CA PRO A 84 6.49 -11.67 0.00
C PRO A 84 7.97 -11.60 -0.36
N SER A 85 8.36 -12.31 -1.42
CA SER A 85 9.72 -12.17 -1.94
C SER A 85 9.97 -10.72 -2.39
N GLN A 86 11.18 -10.21 -2.14
CA GLN A 86 11.54 -8.85 -2.57
C GLN A 86 11.37 -8.67 -4.09
N LYS A 87 11.65 -9.72 -4.87
CA LYS A 87 11.46 -9.72 -6.32
C LYS A 87 10.00 -9.45 -6.70
N LEU A 88 9.05 -10.10 -6.00
CA LEU A 88 7.62 -9.90 -6.22
C LEU A 88 7.19 -8.46 -5.87
N LEU A 89 7.56 -7.96 -4.68
CA LEU A 89 7.22 -6.59 -4.28
C LEU A 89 7.75 -5.56 -5.27
N THR A 90 9.02 -5.68 -5.66
CA THR A 90 9.62 -4.77 -6.65
C THR A 90 8.92 -4.83 -8.01
N ALA A 91 8.53 -6.02 -8.47
CA ALA A 91 7.80 -6.17 -9.73
C ALA A 91 6.40 -5.52 -9.67
N LEU A 92 5.65 -5.76 -8.59
CA LEU A 92 4.32 -5.18 -8.41
C LEU A 92 4.36 -3.67 -8.23
N HIS A 93 5.31 -3.16 -7.44
CA HIS A 93 5.50 -1.73 -7.26
C HIS A 93 5.81 -1.04 -8.59
N ALA A 94 6.74 -1.60 -9.39
CA ALA A 94 7.05 -1.07 -10.71
C ALA A 94 5.84 -1.10 -11.65
N PHE A 95 5.06 -2.18 -11.62
CA PHE A 95 3.83 -2.31 -12.39
C PHE A 95 2.78 -1.25 -12.02
N ILE A 96 2.60 -0.98 -10.73
CA ILE A 96 1.69 0.07 -10.25
C ILE A 96 2.17 1.45 -10.71
N ALA A 97 3.46 1.74 -10.54
CA ALA A 97 4.02 3.04 -10.87
C ALA A 97 4.02 3.34 -12.37
N GLN A 98 4.20 2.34 -13.24
CA GLN A 98 4.46 2.54 -14.67
C GLN A 98 3.27 2.17 -15.56
N GLU A 99 2.47 1.18 -15.19
CA GLU A 99 1.47 0.58 -16.09
C GLU A 99 0.04 0.74 -15.59
N LYS A 100 -0.25 0.32 -14.35
CA LYS A 100 -1.61 0.43 -13.77
C LYS A 100 -1.93 1.89 -13.42
N GLY A 101 -0.96 2.59 -12.83
CA GLY A 101 -1.18 3.86 -12.16
C GLY A 101 -2.01 3.70 -10.89
N VAL A 102 -2.12 4.81 -10.16
CA VAL A 102 -3.03 4.96 -9.02
C VAL A 102 -3.96 6.12 -9.35
N ALA A 103 -5.27 5.94 -9.14
CA ALA A 103 -6.23 7.01 -9.38
C ALA A 103 -5.89 8.24 -8.51
N GLU A 104 -5.94 9.45 -9.08
CA GLU A 104 -5.47 10.67 -8.41
C GLU A 104 -6.06 10.87 -7.00
N HIS A 105 -7.37 10.63 -6.85
CA HIS A 105 -8.05 10.79 -5.57
C HIS A 105 -7.66 9.74 -4.52
N ARG A 106 -7.07 8.60 -4.91
CA ARG A 106 -6.61 7.52 -4.01
C ARG A 106 -5.19 7.71 -3.53
N LYS A 107 -4.37 8.46 -4.27
CA LYS A 107 -2.95 8.65 -3.94
C LYS A 107 -2.76 9.27 -2.54
N GLN A 108 -3.60 10.26 -2.22
CA GLN A 108 -3.59 10.92 -0.92
C GLN A 108 -3.97 9.94 0.19
N ASP A 109 -5.04 9.16 0.02
CA ASP A 109 -5.47 8.14 1.00
C ASP A 109 -4.34 7.13 1.27
N ILE A 110 -3.76 6.54 0.22
CA ILE A 110 -2.66 5.56 0.35
C ILE A 110 -1.49 6.15 1.13
N LEU A 111 -1.13 7.39 0.84
CA LEU A 111 -0.04 8.09 1.50
C LEU A 111 -0.34 8.37 2.98
N GLU A 112 -1.55 8.82 3.30
CA GLU A 112 -1.99 9.04 4.69
C GLU A 112 -1.93 7.74 5.50
N TYR A 113 -2.38 6.63 4.92
CA TYR A 113 -2.26 5.33 5.56
C TYR A 113 -0.80 4.86 5.73
N CYS A 114 0.09 5.11 4.76
CA CYS A 114 1.52 4.82 4.93
C CYS A 114 2.12 5.65 6.07
N LEU A 115 1.72 6.91 6.23
CA LEU A 115 2.13 7.76 7.35
C LEU A 115 1.65 7.20 8.68
N ASP A 116 0.38 6.81 8.78
CA ASP A 116 -0.20 6.24 9.99
C ASP A 116 0.47 4.91 10.38
N ILE A 117 0.76 4.05 9.40
CA ILE A 117 1.53 2.81 9.59
C ILE A 117 2.90 3.16 10.18
N SER A 118 3.65 4.05 9.54
CA SER A 118 5.00 4.44 10.00
C SER A 118 5.00 5.04 11.42
N ALA A 119 3.94 5.77 11.78
CA ALA A 119 3.79 6.35 13.11
C ALA A 119 3.37 5.31 14.17
N ALA A 120 2.79 4.17 13.76
CA ALA A 120 2.38 3.09 14.65
C ALA A 120 3.53 2.15 15.04
N CYS A 121 4.68 2.21 14.35
CA CYS A 121 5.86 1.36 14.55
C CYS A 121 6.61 1.61 15.89
N VAL A 122 6.16 2.57 16.70
CA VAL A 122 6.89 3.01 17.91
C VAL A 122 6.67 2.05 19.08
N THR A 123 7.69 1.25 19.38
CA THR A 123 7.61 0.18 20.40
C THR A 123 8.10 0.58 21.79
N HIS A 124 8.78 1.72 21.96
CA HIS A 124 9.37 2.12 23.25
C HIS A 124 9.14 3.59 23.59
N TYR A 125 8.50 3.83 24.73
CA TYR A 125 8.33 5.15 25.34
C TYR A 125 9.25 5.30 26.56
N PRO A 126 9.88 6.47 26.78
CA PRO A 126 9.81 7.68 25.97
C PRO A 126 10.74 7.63 24.75
N TYR A 127 10.34 8.29 23.67
CA TYR A 127 11.10 8.48 22.44
C TYR A 127 11.27 9.98 22.18
N ASP A 128 12.31 10.41 21.45
CA ASP A 128 12.51 11.82 21.10
C ASP A 128 11.39 12.30 20.17
N ILE A 129 11.15 13.61 20.10
CA ILE A 129 10.08 14.22 19.30
C ILE A 129 10.17 13.85 17.81
N ARG A 130 11.34 13.45 17.31
CA ARG A 130 11.60 13.07 15.91
C ARG A 130 11.79 11.57 15.66
N ASP A 131 11.69 10.75 16.70
CA ASP A 131 12.01 9.32 16.63
C ASP A 131 10.78 8.43 16.38
N ARG A 132 9.62 9.04 16.08
CA ARG A 132 8.39 8.29 15.79
C ARG A 132 8.44 7.53 14.47
N ILE A 133 9.15 8.09 13.49
CA ILE A 133 9.31 7.54 12.15
C ILE A 133 10.82 7.48 11.92
N HIS A 134 11.33 6.30 11.60
CA HIS A 134 12.74 6.08 11.33
C HIS A 134 13.15 6.70 9.99
N ASP A 135 14.45 6.93 9.80
CA ASP A 135 14.93 7.61 8.60
C ASP A 135 14.69 6.82 7.30
N TYR A 136 14.79 5.48 7.34
CA TYR A 136 14.47 4.64 6.18
C TYR A 136 12.98 4.67 5.79
N GLU A 137 12.08 4.86 6.77
CA GLU A 137 10.65 5.05 6.54
C GLU A 137 10.38 6.41 5.88
N LYS A 138 11.05 7.47 6.36
CA LYS A 138 11.00 8.80 5.74
C LYS A 138 11.47 8.77 4.30
N GLU A 139 12.57 8.07 4.02
CA GLU A 139 13.10 7.92 2.66
C GLU A 139 12.09 7.22 1.73
N PHE A 140 11.45 6.15 2.22
CA PHE A 140 10.41 5.46 1.46
C PHE A 140 9.17 6.34 1.22
N LEU A 141 8.71 7.06 2.24
CA LEU A 141 7.60 8.02 2.11
C LEU A 141 7.92 9.10 1.08
N LEU A 142 9.10 9.72 1.15
CA LEU A 142 9.55 10.74 0.18
C LEU A 142 9.58 10.20 -1.25
N LYS A 143 9.98 8.94 -1.43
CA LYS A 143 9.90 8.26 -2.72
C LYS A 143 8.45 8.16 -3.20
N LEU A 144 7.52 7.71 -2.36
CA LEU A 144 6.09 7.63 -2.71
C LEU A 144 5.50 9.01 -3.04
N PHE A 145 5.83 10.06 -2.29
CA PHE A 145 5.40 11.43 -2.60
C PHE A 145 5.81 11.84 -4.01
N ALA A 146 7.06 11.57 -4.39
CA ALA A 146 7.57 11.89 -5.72
C ALA A 146 6.87 11.07 -6.81
N GLU A 147 6.68 9.77 -6.60
CA GLU A 147 5.98 8.89 -7.56
C GLU A 147 4.52 9.27 -7.75
N PHE A 148 3.84 9.67 -6.68
CA PHE A 148 2.44 10.09 -6.74
C PHE A 148 2.26 11.51 -7.29
N ASN A 149 3.34 12.25 -7.50
CA ASN A 149 3.33 13.68 -7.86
C ASN A 149 2.54 14.53 -6.85
N ILE A 150 2.50 14.11 -5.59
CA ILE A 150 1.90 14.92 -4.52
C ILE A 150 2.92 16.00 -4.17
N SER A 151 2.58 17.26 -4.43
CA SER A 151 3.44 18.37 -4.05
C SER A 151 3.59 18.38 -2.53
N THR A 152 4.82 18.14 -2.03
CA THR A 152 5.18 18.42 -0.63
C THR A 152 5.15 19.92 -0.30
N LEU A 153 4.86 20.75 -1.31
CA LEU A 153 4.66 22.19 -1.28
C LEU A 153 3.24 22.50 -1.78
N GLN A 154 2.21 22.09 -1.04
CA GLN A 154 0.93 22.79 -1.12
C GLN A 154 0.76 23.59 0.17
N SER A 155 0.65 24.89 -0.05
CA SER A 155 0.57 25.98 0.90
C SER A 155 -0.30 25.61 2.10
N ALA A 156 0.32 25.54 3.28
CA ALA A 156 -0.39 25.93 4.48
C ALA A 156 -0.71 27.42 4.32
N GLU A 157 -1.85 27.73 3.68
CA GLU A 157 -2.53 28.99 3.94
C GLU A 157 -3.02 28.91 5.38
N PHE A 158 -2.14 29.29 6.30
CA PHE A 158 -2.52 29.58 7.66
C PHE A 158 -3.51 30.76 7.61
N VAL A 159 -4.80 30.46 7.86
CA VAL A 159 -5.82 31.46 8.21
C VAL A 159 -5.70 31.78 9.70
#